data_AF-A0A959CDE6-F1
#
_entry.id   AF-A0A959CDE6-F1
#
_cell.length_a   1.000
_cell.length_b   1.000
_cell.length_c   1.000
_cell.angle_alpha   90.00
_cell.angle_beta   90.00
_cell.angle_gamma   90.00
#
_symmetry.space_group_name_H-M   'P 1'
#
loop_
_entity.id
_entity.type
_entity.pdbx_description
1 polymer ?
#
loop_
_entity_poly.entity_id
_entity_poly.type
_entity_poly.pdbx_seq_one_letter_code
_entity_poly.pdbx_strand_id
1 'polypeptide(L)'
;ADAVDAMSGMGWELQMPKLIGVKLTGKLRGWSSPKDVILAVAGILTVKGGTGAIVEYFGPGAQSMSATGKGTICNMGAEIGATTSTFGYDKSMARYLRATGR
;
A
#
# COMPACT_ATOMS: atom_id res chain seq x y z
N ALA A 1 5.17 -21.79 -8.05
CA ALA A 1 6.48 -21.94 -8.70
C ALA A 1 7.41 -20.84 -8.19
N ASP A 2 6.98 -19.58 -8.30
CA ASP A 2 7.73 -18.36 -7.95
C ASP A 2 8.41 -18.39 -6.56
N ALA A 3 7.73 -18.89 -5.53
CA ALA A 3 8.33 -19.01 -4.19
C ALA A 3 9.51 -20.00 -4.16
N VAL A 4 9.46 -21.07 -4.95
CA VAL A 4 10.55 -22.05 -5.08
C VAL A 4 11.73 -21.44 -5.82
N ASP A 5 11.49 -20.60 -6.83
CA ASP A 5 12.54 -19.88 -7.55
C ASP A 5 13.33 -18.98 -6.57
N ALA A 6 12.61 -18.21 -5.74
CA ALA A 6 13.24 -17.41 -4.69
C ALA A 6 14.01 -18.26 -3.65
N MET A 7 13.45 -19.39 -3.21
CA MET A 7 14.09 -20.29 -2.24
C MET A 7 15.34 -21.00 -2.80
N SER A 8 15.38 -21.24 -4.10
CA SER A 8 16.51 -21.89 -4.78
C SER A 8 17.60 -20.91 -5.23
N GLY A 9 17.44 -19.61 -4.91
CA GLY A 9 18.39 -18.56 -5.29
C GLY A 9 18.29 -18.14 -6.76
N MET A 10 17.24 -18.57 -7.46
CA MET A 10 16.96 -18.11 -8.82
C MET A 10 16.32 -16.71 -8.79
N GLY A 11 16.58 -15.92 -9.82
CA GLY A 11 15.93 -14.63 -9.98
C GLY A 11 14.42 -14.81 -10.21
N TRP A 12 13.60 -14.13 -9.42
CA TRP A 12 12.17 -14.05 -9.67
C TRP A 12 11.89 -12.95 -10.70
N GLU A 13 11.21 -13.31 -11.79
CA GLU A 13 10.89 -12.39 -12.87
C GLU A 13 9.57 -11.64 -12.60
N LEU A 14 9.58 -10.33 -12.81
CA LEU A 14 8.40 -9.48 -12.69
C LEU A 14 8.31 -8.54 -13.90
N GLN A 15 7.14 -8.49 -14.55
CA GLN A 15 6.88 -7.50 -15.58
C GLN A 15 7.00 -6.09 -14.98
N MET A 16 7.78 -5.21 -15.62
CA MET A 16 7.94 -3.82 -15.17
C MET A 16 6.57 -3.13 -15.00
N PRO A 17 6.16 -2.80 -13.77
CA PRO A 17 4.82 -2.29 -13.52
C PRO A 17 4.72 -0.82 -13.89
N LYS A 18 3.50 -0.38 -14.21
CA LYS A 18 3.15 1.04 -14.22
C LYS A 18 3.08 1.57 -12.78
N LEU A 19 3.06 2.89 -12.63
CA LEU A 19 2.91 3.54 -11.33
C LEU A 19 1.62 4.37 -11.28
N ILE A 20 0.81 4.16 -10.25
CA ILE A 20 -0.35 4.98 -9.93
C ILE A 20 -0.05 5.70 -8.62
N GLY A 21 0.06 7.03 -8.68
CA GLY A 21 0.29 7.86 -7.50
C GLY A 21 -1.04 8.31 -6.85
N VAL A 22 -1.26 7.94 -5.60
CA VAL A 22 -2.40 8.42 -4.79
C VAL A 22 -1.91 9.45 -3.78
N LYS A 23 -2.18 10.72 -4.07
CA LYS A 23 -1.82 11.83 -3.17
C LYS A 23 -2.87 12.00 -2.07
N LEU A 24 -2.53 11.64 -0.85
CA LEU A 24 -3.37 11.82 0.32
C LEU A 24 -3.11 13.19 0.96
N THR A 25 -4.18 13.94 1.18
CA THR A 25 -4.16 15.27 1.81
C THR A 25 -5.10 15.29 3.02
N GLY A 26 -4.92 16.28 3.91
CA GLY A 26 -5.69 16.38 5.14
C GLY A 26 -5.33 15.31 6.18
N LYS A 27 -6.27 14.98 7.06
CA LYS A 27 -6.15 13.97 8.13
C LYS A 27 -7.49 13.29 8.34
N LEU A 28 -7.49 12.01 8.71
CA LEU A 28 -8.70 11.28 9.12
C LEU A 28 -9.32 11.95 10.37
N ARG A 29 -10.65 11.98 10.44
CA ARG A 29 -11.41 12.62 11.53
C ARG A 29 -12.65 11.78 11.89
N GLY A 30 -13.09 11.88 13.14
CA GLY A 30 -14.30 11.22 13.62
C GLY A 30 -14.22 9.70 13.48
N TRP A 31 -15.21 9.12 12.80
CA TRP A 31 -15.33 7.68 12.56
C TRP A 31 -14.55 7.19 11.34
N SER A 32 -13.92 8.09 10.58
CA SER A 32 -13.13 7.70 9.41
C SER A 32 -11.84 6.98 9.80
N SER A 33 -11.56 5.91 9.09
CA SER A 33 -10.46 4.98 9.31
C SER A 33 -9.61 4.83 8.03
N PRO A 34 -8.41 4.22 8.12
CA PRO A 34 -7.63 3.87 6.93
C PRO A 34 -8.39 2.97 5.95
N LYS A 35 -9.35 2.16 6.42
CA LYS A 35 -10.20 1.33 5.56
C LYS A 35 -11.04 2.18 4.60
N ASP A 36 -11.53 3.34 5.06
CA ASP A 36 -12.36 4.23 4.23
C ASP A 36 -11.56 4.82 3.07
N VAL A 37 -10.25 5.04 3.27
CA VAL A 37 -9.35 5.51 2.19
C VAL A 37 -9.29 4.49 1.06
N ILE A 38 -9.05 3.21 1.37
CA ILE A 38 -8.96 2.18 0.33
C ILE A 38 -10.33 1.86 -0.29
N LEU A 39 -11.43 1.96 0.47
CA LEU A 39 -12.78 1.85 -0.10
C LEU A 39 -13.06 2.98 -1.11
N ALA A 40 -12.66 4.22 -0.80
CA ALA A 40 -12.78 5.34 -1.74
C ALA A 40 -11.91 5.13 -2.99
N VAL A 41 -10.65 4.71 -2.82
CA VAL A 41 -9.74 4.43 -3.94
C VAL A 41 -10.27 3.28 -4.81
N ALA A 42 -10.83 2.22 -4.21
CA ALA A 42 -11.46 1.12 -4.93
C ALA A 42 -12.70 1.56 -5.71
N GLY A 43 -13.49 2.51 -5.18
CA GLY A 43 -14.58 3.14 -5.92
C GLY A 43 -14.11 3.92 -7.15
N ILE A 44 -12.94 4.56 -7.08
CA ILE A 44 -12.37 5.34 -8.19
C ILE A 44 -11.72 4.44 -9.25
N LEU A 45 -10.88 3.50 -8.83
CA LEU A 45 -10.12 2.64 -9.75
C LEU A 45 -10.91 1.42 -10.22
N THR A 46 -11.93 1.00 -9.46
CA THR A 46 -12.66 -0.27 -9.66
C THR A 46 -11.76 -1.50 -9.57
N VAL A 47 -12.34 -2.70 -9.73
CA VAL A 47 -11.62 -3.97 -9.52
C VAL A 47 -10.50 -4.26 -10.53
N LYS A 48 -10.44 -3.53 -11.65
CA LYS A 48 -9.41 -3.72 -12.69
C LYS A 48 -8.46 -2.54 -12.85
N GLY A 49 -8.70 -1.41 -12.19
CA GLY A 49 -7.95 -0.17 -12.44
C GLY A 49 -6.48 -0.22 -12.04
N GLY A 50 -6.09 -1.14 -11.15
CA GLY A 50 -4.70 -1.35 -10.73
C GLY A 50 -3.93 -2.39 -11.55
N THR A 51 -4.56 -3.07 -12.52
CA THR A 51 -3.95 -4.20 -13.23
C THR A 51 -2.61 -3.81 -13.88
N GLY A 52 -1.54 -4.50 -13.51
CA GLY A 52 -0.19 -4.26 -14.03
C GLY A 52 0.47 -2.99 -13.49
N ALA A 53 -0.03 -2.43 -12.38
CA ALA A 53 0.51 -1.25 -11.73
C ALA A 53 0.82 -1.47 -10.24
N ILE A 54 1.78 -0.71 -9.74
CA ILE A 54 1.98 -0.47 -8.32
C ILE A 54 1.24 0.81 -7.93
N VAL A 55 0.52 0.77 -6.82
CA VAL A 55 -0.13 1.95 -6.25
C VAL A 55 0.76 2.52 -5.14
N GLU A 56 1.30 3.72 -5.36
CA GLU A 56 2.12 4.42 -4.38
C GLU A 56 1.31 5.54 -3.71
N TYR A 57 1.26 5.50 -2.38
CA TYR A 57 0.56 6.49 -1.58
C TYR A 57 1.55 7.50 -1.00
N PHE A 58 1.28 8.79 -1.23
CA PHE A 58 2.17 9.87 -0.81
C PHE A 58 1.41 11.10 -0.33
N GLY A 59 2.15 12.10 0.17
CA GLY A 59 1.59 13.38 0.63
C GLY A 59 1.35 13.46 2.15
N PRO A 60 0.92 14.63 2.65
CA PRO A 60 0.80 14.90 4.09
C PRO A 60 -0.26 14.03 4.79
N GLY A 61 -1.30 13.59 4.07
CA GLY A 61 -2.29 12.66 4.60
C GLY A 61 -1.70 11.28 4.87
N ALA A 62 -0.79 10.81 4.01
CA ALA A 62 -0.08 9.55 4.19
C ALA A 62 0.78 9.56 5.47
N GLN A 63 1.47 10.66 5.74
CA GLN A 63 2.30 10.84 6.94
C GLN A 63 1.49 10.91 8.25
N SER A 64 0.20 11.24 8.16
CA SER A 64 -0.69 11.31 9.33
C SER A 64 -1.19 9.95 9.82
N MET A 65 -1.04 8.89 9.00
CA MET A 65 -1.57 7.56 9.30
C MET A 65 -0.57 6.68 10.07
N SER A 66 -1.11 5.74 10.85
CA SER A 66 -0.31 4.71 11.52
C SER A 66 0.27 3.70 10.53
N ALA A 67 1.35 3.01 10.92
CA ALA A 67 1.95 1.96 10.11
C ALA A 67 0.98 0.82 9.80
N THR A 68 0.20 0.38 10.80
CA THR A 68 -0.81 -0.66 10.63
C THR A 68 -1.97 -0.21 9.74
N GLY A 69 -2.38 1.06 9.82
CA GLY A 69 -3.40 1.64 8.95
C GLY A 69 -2.98 1.68 7.49
N LYS A 70 -1.70 2.02 7.22
CA LYS A 70 -1.11 1.88 5.89
C LYS A 70 -1.13 0.43 5.41
N GLY A 71 -0.83 -0.51 6.31
CA GLY A 71 -0.97 -1.94 6.05
C GLY A 71 -2.39 -2.33 5.63
N THR A 72 -3.43 -1.80 6.27
CA THR A 72 -4.83 -2.02 5.87
C THR A 72 -5.10 -1.54 4.45
N ILE A 73 -4.60 -0.36 4.08
CA ILE A 73 -4.77 0.20 2.74
C ILE A 73 -4.04 -0.67 1.70
N CYS A 74 -2.79 -1.04 1.97
CA CYS A 74 -2.00 -1.86 1.06
C CYS A 74 -2.58 -3.27 0.88
N ASN A 75 -3.03 -3.89 1.97
CA ASN A 75 -3.64 -5.22 1.94
C ASN A 75 -4.85 -5.24 1.00
N MET A 76 -5.71 -4.22 1.09
CA MET A 76 -6.91 -4.16 0.26
C MET A 76 -6.67 -3.51 -1.13
N GLY A 77 -5.40 -3.27 -1.49
CA GLY A 77 -4.99 -2.91 -2.84
C GLY A 77 -5.05 -4.09 -3.82
N ALA A 78 -5.09 -5.32 -3.31
CA ALA A 78 -5.24 -6.51 -4.14
C ALA A 78 -6.60 -6.54 -4.87
N GLU A 79 -7.64 -6.01 -4.25
CA GLU A 79 -9.03 -6.00 -4.73
C GLU A 79 -9.25 -5.06 -5.93
N ILE A 80 -8.31 -4.14 -6.19
CA ILE A 80 -8.29 -3.29 -7.39
C ILE A 80 -7.37 -3.83 -8.49
N GLY A 81 -6.78 -5.01 -8.28
CA GLY A 81 -5.87 -5.67 -9.22
C GLY A 81 -4.44 -5.11 -9.23
N ALA A 82 -4.04 -4.33 -8.24
CA ALA A 82 -2.68 -3.82 -8.14
C ALA A 82 -1.68 -4.96 -7.91
N THR A 83 -0.52 -4.89 -8.57
CA THR A 83 0.60 -5.83 -8.33
C THR A 83 1.06 -5.77 -6.88
N THR A 84 1.15 -4.56 -6.35
CA THR A 84 1.32 -4.28 -4.92
C THR A 84 0.99 -2.82 -4.64
N SER A 85 0.94 -2.47 -3.35
CA SER A 85 0.69 -1.12 -2.86
C SER A 85 1.76 -0.75 -1.84
N THR A 86 2.25 0.49 -1.87
CA THR A 86 3.34 0.92 -0.99
C THR A 86 3.18 2.33 -0.45
N PHE A 87 3.82 2.56 0.69
CA PHE A 87 4.02 3.86 1.31
C PHE A 87 5.51 4.06 1.54
N GLY A 88 6.00 5.29 1.35
CA GLY A 88 7.36 5.66 1.74
C GLY A 88 7.58 5.48 3.26
N TYR A 89 8.80 5.11 3.63
CA TYR A 89 9.19 4.97 5.04
C TYR A 89 8.99 6.27 5.81
N ASP A 90 8.43 6.18 7.02
CA ASP A 90 8.23 7.34 7.87
C ASP A 90 8.27 7.06 9.38
N LYS A 91 8.09 8.12 10.16
CA LYS A 91 8.14 8.08 11.63
C LYS A 91 7.10 7.11 12.24
N SER A 92 5.99 6.86 11.57
CA SER A 92 4.98 5.92 12.06
C SER A 92 5.45 4.47 11.96
N MET A 93 6.14 4.13 10.88
CA MET A 93 6.75 2.82 10.67
C MET A 93 7.92 2.62 11.63
N ALA A 94 8.77 3.64 11.79
CA ALA A 94 9.85 3.63 12.78
C ALA A 94 9.35 3.38 14.20
N ARG A 95 8.23 4.02 14.58
CA ARG A 95 7.59 3.81 15.88
C ARG A 95 7.03 2.39 16.02
N TYR A 96 6.44 1.85 14.96
CA TYR A 96 5.93 0.48 14.95
C TYR A 96 7.04 -0.57 15.07
N LEU A 97 8.17 -0.38 14.39
CA LEU A 97 9.35 -1.25 14.51
C LEU A 97 9.86 -1.28 15.95
N ARG A 98 10.08 -0.10 16.56
CA ARG A 98 10.50 -0.02 17.97
C ARG A 98 9.52 -0.68 18.93
N ALA A 99 8.22 -0.46 18.72
CA ALA A 99 7.17 -1.09 19.53
C ALA A 99 7.10 -2.62 19.34
N THR A 100 7.72 -3.15 18.28
CA THR A 100 7.79 -4.59 17.97
C THR A 100 9.21 -5.15 18.07
N GLY A 101 10.11 -4.47 18.78
CA GLY A 101 11.45 -4.97 19.13
C GLY A 101 12.48 -4.94 18.00
N ARG A 102 12.33 -4.06 17.01
CA ARG A 102 13.26 -3.89 15.87
C ARG A 102 13.74 -2.44 15.75
#